data_AF-A0AAD9X820-F1
#
_entry.id   AF-A0AAD9X820-F1
#
_cell.length_a   1.000
_cell.length_b   1.000
_cell.length_c   1.000
_cell.angle_alpha   90.00
_cell.angle_beta   90.00
_cell.angle_gamma   90.00
#
_symmetry.space_group_name_H-M   'P 1'
#
loop_
_entity.id
_entity.type
_entity.pdbx_description
1 polymer ?
#
loop_
_entity_poly.entity_id
_entity_poly.type
_entity_poly.pdbx_seq_one_letter_code
_entity_poly.pdbx_strand_id
1 'polypeptide(L)'
;MATLHNHALFNAAKELQIQLPAFKYLIFDYYNLLYDRIKRPSKYGFEVSNIACCGSGANRGTDCGIGEYELCSDPNEYLFFDVFHLSKRVYSQLSELLWSGGKNVTAPLNMKQLIAHEELDQEIVKFSDHVMKFSI
;
A
#
# COMPACT_ATOMS: atom_id res chain seq x y z
N MET A 1 12.96 9.80 -9.48
CA MET A 1 11.57 10.27 -9.63
C MET A 1 10.69 9.83 -8.46
N ALA A 2 10.58 8.53 -8.15
CA ALA A 2 9.73 8.02 -7.07
C ALA A 2 10.00 8.66 -5.68
N THR A 3 11.27 8.84 -5.31
CA THR A 3 11.65 9.48 -4.03
C THR A 3 11.20 10.94 -3.94
N LEU A 4 11.32 11.70 -5.03
CA LEU A 4 10.87 13.09 -5.11
C LEU A 4 9.34 13.18 -5.02
N HIS A 5 8.63 12.30 -5.73
CA HIS A 5 7.18 12.19 -5.64
C HIS A 5 6.71 11.88 -4.21
N ASN A 6 7.32 10.90 -3.55
CA ASN A 6 6.94 10.51 -2.20
C ASN A 6 7.20 11.62 -1.17
N HIS A 7 8.30 12.36 -1.34
CA HIS A 7 8.58 13.54 -0.50
C HIS A 7 7.55 14.65 -0.73
N ALA A 8 7.21 14.94 -1.99
CA ALA A 8 6.19 15.93 -2.31
C ALA A 8 4.81 15.55 -1.77
N LEU A 9 4.42 14.28 -1.91
CA LEU A 9 3.17 13.73 -1.37
C LEU A 9 3.08 13.89 0.16
N PHE A 10 4.16 13.56 0.88
CA PHE A 10 4.22 13.71 2.32
C PHE A 10 4.02 15.17 2.75
N ASN A 11 4.70 16.10 2.09
CA ASN A 11 4.58 17.53 2.39
C ASN A 11 3.18 18.06 2.06
N ALA A 12 2.59 17.65 0.94
CA ALA A 12 1.24 18.04 0.56
C ALA A 12 0.19 17.54 1.57
N ALA A 13 0.31 16.29 2.02
CA ALA A 13 -0.59 15.74 3.04
C ALA A 13 -0.48 16.48 4.38
N LYS A 14 0.75 16.84 4.79
CA LYS A 14 1.00 17.64 5.99
C LYS A 14 0.38 19.03 5.89
N GLU A 15 0.52 19.68 4.73
CA GLU A 15 -0.06 20.99 4.48
C GLU A 15 -1.60 20.95 4.53
N LEU A 16 -2.21 19.93 3.91
CA LEU A 16 -3.66 19.72 4.00
C LEU A 16 -4.13 19.52 5.44
N GLN A 17 -3.38 18.79 6.26
CA GLN A 17 -3.70 18.62 7.68
C GLN A 17 -3.70 19.94 8.46
N ILE A 18 -2.82 20.89 8.11
CA ILE A 18 -2.80 22.22 8.73
C ILE A 18 -4.03 23.03 8.31
N GLN A 19 -4.39 22.96 7.03
CA GLN A 19 -5.49 23.75 6.47
C GLN A 19 -6.88 23.19 6.82
N LEU A 20 -6.99 21.87 7.04
CA LEU A 20 -8.25 21.16 7.24
C LEU A 20 -8.20 20.37 8.57
N PRO A 21 -8.74 20.93 9.68
CA PRO A 21 -8.64 20.29 11.00
C PRO A 21 -9.23 18.86 11.09
N ALA A 22 -10.22 18.57 10.26
CA ALA A 22 -10.85 17.25 10.16
C ALA A 22 -10.11 16.29 9.21
N PHE A 23 -9.12 16.76 8.44
CA PHE A 23 -8.40 15.92 7.49
C PHE A 23 -7.50 14.93 8.24
N LYS A 24 -7.81 13.65 8.06
CA LYS A 24 -7.00 12.53 8.51
C LYS A 24 -6.38 11.88 7.28
N TYR A 25 -5.14 11.42 7.41
CA TYR A 25 -4.44 10.76 6.34
C TYR A 25 -3.52 9.67 6.87
N LEU A 26 -3.14 8.77 5.99
CA LEU A 26 -1.99 7.90 6.15
C LEU A 26 -1.17 7.94 4.87
N ILE A 27 0.14 7.85 5.02
CA ILE A 27 1.10 7.60 3.95
C ILE A 27 1.72 6.24 4.23
N PHE A 28 1.66 5.35 3.23
CA PHE A 28 2.28 4.03 3.28
C PHE A 28 3.64 4.08 2.58
N ASP A 29 4.70 3.63 3.25
CA ASP A 29 6.05 3.57 2.69
C ASP A 29 6.23 2.39 1.72
N TYR A 30 5.34 2.34 0.72
CA TYR A 30 5.28 1.31 -0.29
C TYR A 30 6.61 1.16 -1.03
N TYR A 31 7.29 2.28 -1.32
CA TYR A 31 8.53 2.30 -2.08
C TYR A 31 9.65 1.52 -1.37
N ASN A 32 9.94 1.86 -0.10
CA ASN A 32 11.03 1.19 0.61
C ASN A 32 10.68 -0.26 0.92
N LEU A 33 9.41 -0.55 1.24
CA LEU A 33 8.95 -1.92 1.52
C LEU A 33 9.04 -2.82 0.30
N LEU A 34 8.70 -2.32 -0.88
CA LEU A 34 8.84 -3.06 -2.13
C LEU A 34 10.30 -3.18 -2.53
N TYR A 35 11.07 -2.10 -2.44
CA TYR A 35 12.50 -2.09 -2.76
C TYR A 35 13.27 -3.11 -1.92
N ASP A 36 12.93 -3.24 -0.63
CA ASP A 36 13.57 -4.22 0.24
C ASP A 36 13.28 -5.67 -0.17
N ARG A 37 12.04 -5.94 -0.63
CA ARG A 37 11.66 -7.26 -1.17
C ARG A 37 12.40 -7.58 -2.45
N ILE A 38 12.61 -6.59 -3.32
CA ILE A 38 13.38 -6.77 -4.55
C ILE A 38 14.85 -7.07 -4.23
N LYS A 39 15.45 -6.36 -3.27
CA LYS A 39 16.87 -6.53 -2.89
C LYS A 39 17.15 -7.74 -2.03
N ARG A 40 16.18 -8.17 -1.20
CA ARG A 40 16.33 -9.28 -0.25
C ARG A 40 15.13 -10.24 -0.33
N PRO A 41 14.84 -10.83 -1.51
CA PRO A 41 13.61 -11.62 -1.72
C PRO A 41 13.48 -12.81 -0.78
N SER A 42 14.58 -13.49 -0.49
CA SER A 42 14.61 -14.66 0.42
C SER A 42 14.14 -14.32 1.84
N LYS A 43 14.41 -13.09 2.33
CA LYS A 43 13.91 -12.62 3.64
C LYS A 43 12.38 -12.62 3.72
N TYR A 44 11.71 -12.53 2.57
CA TYR A 44 10.26 -12.47 2.45
C TYR A 44 9.66 -13.75 1.86
N GLY A 45 10.48 -14.78 1.65
CA GLY A 45 10.08 -16.06 1.09
C GLY A 45 9.78 -16.01 -0.41
N PHE A 46 10.55 -15.22 -1.17
CA PHE A 46 10.56 -15.23 -2.64
C PHE A 46 11.91 -15.74 -3.15
N GLU A 47 11.89 -16.48 -4.24
CA GLU A 47 13.08 -17.00 -4.91
C GLU A 47 13.50 -16.07 -6.06
N VAL A 48 12.51 -15.49 -6.76
CA VAL A 48 12.74 -14.71 -7.98
C VAL A 48 12.18 -13.30 -7.83
N SER A 49 13.03 -12.29 -7.98
CA SER A 49 12.64 -10.87 -7.89
C SER A 49 12.99 -10.01 -9.11
N ASN A 50 13.62 -10.60 -10.12
CA ASN A 50 14.12 -9.90 -11.31
C ASN A 50 13.55 -10.43 -12.64
N ILE A 51 12.72 -11.47 -12.59
CA ILE A 51 12.02 -12.07 -13.74
C ILE A 51 10.54 -12.15 -13.34
N ALA A 52 9.63 -11.84 -14.25
CA ALA A 52 8.19 -11.98 -14.00
C ALA A 52 7.74 -13.44 -14.09
N CYS A 53 6.67 -13.79 -13.37
CA CYS A 53 6.09 -15.13 -13.49
C CYS A 53 5.51 -15.37 -14.89
N CYS A 54 4.81 -14.38 -15.43
CA CYS A 54 4.10 -14.42 -16.70
C CYS A 54 4.67 -13.39 -17.68
N GLY A 55 4.97 -13.83 -18.90
CA GLY A 55 5.40 -12.97 -20.00
C GLY A 55 6.44 -13.61 -20.91
N SER A 56 7.03 -12.81 -21.80
CA SER A 56 8.02 -13.21 -22.80
C SER A 56 9.21 -12.22 -22.83
N GLY A 57 10.24 -12.56 -23.60
CA GLY A 57 11.40 -11.69 -23.79
C GLY A 57 12.28 -11.52 -22.54
N ALA A 58 13.05 -10.43 -22.50
CA ALA A 58 13.97 -10.15 -21.40
C ALA A 58 13.20 -10.00 -20.07
N ASN A 59 13.61 -10.76 -19.06
CA ASN A 59 12.97 -10.81 -17.74
C ASN A 59 11.47 -11.15 -17.75
N ARG A 60 10.96 -11.74 -18.85
CA ARG A 60 9.51 -11.94 -19.07
C ARG A 60 8.71 -10.63 -18.97
N GLY A 61 9.29 -9.55 -19.49
CA GLY A 61 8.77 -8.19 -19.36
C GLY A 61 7.65 -7.80 -20.34
N THR A 62 7.18 -8.70 -21.20
CA THR A 62 6.15 -8.38 -22.22
C THR A 62 5.13 -9.49 -22.37
N ASP A 63 4.04 -9.21 -23.08
CA ASP A 63 3.12 -10.19 -23.68
C ASP A 63 2.46 -11.19 -22.71
N CYS A 64 2.45 -10.95 -21.39
CA CYS A 64 1.68 -11.78 -20.47
C CYS A 64 0.20 -11.77 -20.87
N GLY A 65 -0.33 -12.95 -21.22
CA GLY A 65 -1.72 -13.13 -21.67
C GLY A 65 -1.99 -12.69 -23.12
N ILE A 66 -0.97 -12.32 -23.90
CA ILE A 66 -1.08 -11.91 -25.30
C ILE A 66 -0.13 -12.75 -26.13
N GLY A 67 -0.63 -13.49 -27.13
CA GLY A 67 0.23 -14.28 -28.03
C GLY A 67 1.00 -15.39 -27.31
N GLU A 68 2.27 -15.58 -27.68
CA GLU A 68 3.16 -16.56 -27.05
C GLU A 68 3.81 -15.96 -25.79
N TYR A 69 3.56 -16.59 -24.65
CA TYR A 69 4.14 -16.21 -23.36
C TYR A 69 4.48 -17.44 -22.52
N GLU A 70 5.38 -17.25 -21.56
CA GLU A 70 5.69 -18.23 -20.54
C GLU A 70 4.93 -17.92 -19.26
N LEU A 71 4.55 -18.95 -18.52
CA LEU A 71 3.97 -18.86 -17.18
C LEU A 71 4.79 -19.72 -16.22
N CYS A 72 5.15 -19.17 -15.07
CA CYS A 72 5.87 -19.90 -14.03
C CYS A 72 5.01 -21.00 -13.39
N SER A 73 5.65 -22.01 -12.79
CA SER A 73 4.95 -23.11 -12.12
C SER A 73 4.32 -22.71 -10.79
N ASP A 74 4.98 -21.84 -10.02
CA ASP A 74 4.44 -21.31 -8.75
C ASP A 74 4.59 -19.77 -8.67
N PRO A 75 3.50 -19.01 -8.83
CA PRO A 75 3.50 -17.55 -8.67
C PRO A 75 3.90 -17.07 -7.27
N ASN A 76 3.90 -17.93 -6.25
CA ASN A 76 4.28 -17.55 -4.88
C ASN A 76 5.79 -17.43 -4.68
N GLU A 77 6.60 -18.04 -5.54
CA GLU A 77 8.06 -17.91 -5.53
C GLU A 77 8.53 -16.60 -6.17
N TYR A 78 7.66 -15.96 -6.95
CA TYR A 78 7.95 -14.77 -7.73
C TYR A 78 7.44 -13.50 -7.04
N LEU A 79 8.24 -12.44 -7.08
CA LEU A 79 7.84 -11.11 -6.61
C LEU A 79 6.90 -10.44 -7.62
N PHE A 80 7.22 -10.53 -8.91
CA PHE A 80 6.44 -9.95 -10.01
C PHE A 80 5.58 -11.02 -10.67
N PHE A 81 4.28 -10.74 -10.81
CA PHE A 81 3.41 -11.61 -11.60
C PHE A 81 3.62 -11.35 -13.09
N ASP A 82 3.60 -10.09 -13.51
CA ASP A 82 3.91 -9.62 -14.85
C ASP A 82 4.83 -8.38 -14.76
N VAL A 83 5.07 -7.68 -15.88
CA VAL A 83 5.95 -6.50 -15.93
C VAL A 83 5.45 -5.30 -15.11
N PHE A 84 4.17 -5.23 -14.79
CA PHE A 84 3.54 -4.11 -14.09
C PHE A 84 3.10 -4.46 -12.67
N HIS A 85 2.67 -5.70 -12.44
CA HIS A 85 1.98 -6.13 -11.23
C HIS A 85 2.80 -7.09 -10.38
N LEU A 86 2.62 -7.00 -9.07
CA LEU A 86 3.23 -7.89 -8.09
C LEU A 86 2.43 -9.20 -7.96
N SER A 87 3.04 -10.23 -7.41
CA SER A 87 2.30 -11.46 -7.10
C SER A 87 1.31 -11.25 -5.95
N LYS A 88 0.27 -12.09 -5.91
CA LYS A 88 -0.73 -12.10 -4.82
C LYS A 88 -0.07 -12.17 -3.45
N ARG A 89 1.02 -12.95 -3.32
CA ARG A 89 1.75 -13.10 -2.06
C ARG A 89 2.40 -11.79 -1.62
N VAL A 90 2.99 -11.02 -2.54
CA VAL A 90 3.53 -9.69 -2.21
C VAL A 90 2.41 -8.76 -1.78
N TYR A 91 1.29 -8.72 -2.51
CA TYR A 91 0.15 -7.88 -2.12
C TYR A 91 -0.41 -8.25 -0.74
N SER A 92 -0.49 -9.54 -0.40
CA SER A 92 -0.92 -9.99 0.93
C SER A 92 0.01 -9.47 2.05
N GLN A 93 1.33 -9.60 1.87
CA GLN A 93 2.28 -9.10 2.87
C GLN A 93 2.23 -7.58 3.01
N LEU A 94 2.04 -6.85 1.90
CA LEU A 94 1.96 -5.40 1.92
C LEU A 94 0.63 -4.90 2.50
N SER A 95 -0.48 -5.59 2.27
CA SER A 95 -1.78 -5.22 2.82
C SER A 95 -1.84 -5.41 4.33
N GLU A 96 -1.24 -6.47 4.88
CA GLU A 96 -1.09 -6.66 6.33
C GLU A 96 -0.29 -5.53 6.98
N LEU A 97 0.79 -5.11 6.33
CA LEU A 97 1.61 -3.98 6.76
C LEU A 97 0.87 -2.64 6.67
N LEU A 98 0.10 -2.41 5.61
CA LEU A 98 -0.76 -1.23 5.50
C LEU A 98 -1.83 -1.22 6.60
N TRP A 99 -2.40 -2.39 6.89
CA TRP A 99 -3.49 -2.55 7.85
C TRP A 99 -3.07 -2.18 9.27
N SER A 100 -2.00 -2.79 9.76
CA SER A 100 -1.59 -2.71 11.18
C SER A 100 -0.10 -2.49 11.39
N GLY A 101 0.63 -2.05 10.37
CA GLY A 101 2.06 -1.75 10.47
C GLY A 101 2.39 -0.65 11.47
N GLY A 102 3.66 -0.63 11.89
CA GLY A 102 4.21 0.39 12.77
C GLY A 102 4.54 1.71 12.06
N LYS A 103 5.04 2.69 12.82
CA LYS A 103 5.38 4.04 12.32
C LYS A 103 6.48 4.06 11.24
N ASN A 104 7.25 2.98 11.13
CA ASN A 104 8.27 2.77 10.09
C ASN A 104 7.69 2.21 8.78
N VAL A 105 6.39 1.95 8.74
CA VAL A 105 5.67 1.35 7.60
C VAL A 105 4.60 2.33 7.11
N THR A 106 3.86 2.94 8.03
CA THR A 106 2.83 3.95 7.74
C THR A 106 2.98 5.17 8.67
N ALA A 107 2.58 6.35 8.22
CA ALA A 107 2.55 7.56 9.05
C ALA A 107 1.48 8.56 8.59
N PRO A 108 0.85 9.34 9.49
CA PRO A 108 0.94 9.27 10.95
C PRO A 108 0.14 8.09 11.56
N LEU A 109 -0.83 7.56 10.82
CA LEU A 109 -1.70 6.45 11.22
C LEU A 109 -1.39 5.20 10.38
N ASN A 110 -1.81 4.03 10.86
CA ASN A 110 -2.07 2.87 10.00
C ASN A 110 -3.55 2.80 9.62
N MET A 111 -3.90 1.92 8.68
CA MET A 111 -5.29 1.86 8.17
C MET A 111 -6.29 1.52 9.27
N LYS A 112 -5.95 0.60 10.18
CA LYS A 112 -6.83 0.26 11.32
C LYS A 112 -7.14 1.49 12.18
N GLN A 113 -6.15 2.34 12.45
CA GLN A 113 -6.34 3.57 13.20
C GLN A 113 -7.12 4.63 12.42
N LEU A 114 -6.85 4.78 11.11
CA LEU A 114 -7.54 5.74 10.26
C LEU A 114 -9.04 5.46 10.21
N ILE A 115 -9.44 4.19 10.01
CA ILE A 115 -10.84 3.79 9.95
C ILE A 115 -11.51 3.91 11.33
N ALA A 116 -10.83 3.52 12.41
CA ALA A 116 -11.38 3.67 13.76
C ALA A 116 -11.69 5.14 14.10
N HIS A 117 -10.91 6.09 13.58
CA HIS A 117 -11.21 7.52 13.69
C HIS A 117 -12.48 7.91 12.95
N GLU A 118 -12.75 7.36 11.76
CA GLU A 118 -14.01 7.62 11.06
C GLU A 118 -15.22 7.12 11.85
N GLU A 119 -15.12 5.95 12.47
CA GLU A 119 -16.19 5.39 13.32
C GLU A 119 -16.44 6.26 14.57
N LEU A 120 -15.38 6.69 15.26
CA LEU A 120 -15.45 7.60 16.41
C LEU A 120 -16.02 8.97 16.02
N ASP A 121 -15.59 9.55 14.90
CA ASP A 121 -16.06 10.84 14.44
C ASP A 121 -17.56 10.75 14.08
N GLN A 122 -18.03 9.64 13.49
CA GLN A 122 -19.46 9.41 13.25
C GLN A 122 -20.27 9.26 14.55
N GLU A 123 -19.74 8.60 15.58
CA GLU A 123 -20.40 8.51 16.88
C GLU A 123 -20.47 9.88 17.58
N ILE A 124 -19.41 10.68 17.53
CA ILE A 124 -19.37 12.04 18.08
C ILE A 124 -20.38 12.95 17.37
N VAL A 125 -20.45 12.90 16.03
CA VAL A 125 -21.44 13.68 15.27
C VAL A 125 -22.87 13.27 15.66
N LYS A 126 -23.17 11.96 15.73
CA LYS A 126 -24.48 11.46 16.19
C LYS A 126 -24.81 11.94 17.61
N PHE A 127 -23.84 11.90 18.53
CA PHE A 127 -24.01 12.36 19.90
C PHE A 127 -24.26 13.87 19.95
N SER A 128 -23.47 14.67 19.22
CA SER A 128 -23.63 16.12 19.11
C SER A 128 -25.00 16.52 18.56
N ASP A 129 -25.44 15.87 17.48
CA ASP A 129 -26.78 16.09 16.89
C ASP A 129 -27.91 15.71 17.85
N HIS A 130 -27.70 14.68 18.68
CA HIS A 130 -28.67 14.27 19.69
C HIS A 130 -28.76 15.32 20.80
N VAL A 131 -27.62 15.76 21.35
CA VAL A 131 -27.57 16.77 22.43
C VAL A 131 -28.15 18.11 21.98
N MET A 132 -27.87 18.54 20.74
CA MET A 132 -28.44 19.77 20.18
C MET A 132 -29.97 19.72 19.99
N LYS A 133 -30.57 18.53 19.81
CA LYS A 133 -32.03 18.37 19.74
C LYS A 133 -32.76 18.48 21.09
N PHE A 134 -32.06 18.32 22.21
CA PHE A 134 -32.63 18.44 23.56
C PHE A 134 -32.31 19.76 24.25
N SER A 135 -31.63 20.69 23.57
CA SER A 135 -31.21 21.98 24.11
C SER A 135 -32.05 23.16 23.61
N ILE A 136 -33.26 22.89 23.11
CA ILE A 136 -34.29 23.88 22.73
C ILE A 136 -35.56 23.59 23.50
#